data_AF-A0A497FJA7-F1
#
_entry.id   AF-A0A497FJA7-F1
#
_cell.length_a   1.000
_cell.length_b   1.000
_cell.length_c   1.000
_cell.angle_alpha   90.00
_cell.angle_beta   90.00
_cell.angle_gamma   90.00
#
_symmetry.space_group_name_H-M   'P 1'
#
loop_
_entity.id
_entity.type
_entity.pdbx_description
1 polymer ?
#
loop_
_entity_poly.entity_id
_entity_poly.type
_entity_poly.pdbx_seq_one_letter_code
_entity_poly.pdbx_strand_id
1 'polypeptide(L)'
;MSAGQEDNTDDLIEVKVEHKSNLAFFNKVSTLKISLLNRSNKPLKSIYLTPPIHLRDRRQVMGLVKGLQVIWGGGNPKGCQIMLPGDRNFLKPNERGVAYFLLYYPRRALEKLTLPLEIYANNTHLKTVNVDISLYTDLRGLIYRPRYHPHLNDNMVDLVKKIVGENSIPDAEIYIWRSLLMPKVQVFLDGSEVATIIGDVGSGFRHLSKIRLHRDIFIGYAPDPLTENVRWYWVIRVWFFWLDKSIFDEVPDAERVELWINPDTNKVDWLITDRHWREVAYKGPVNNAKIKIIGGSKIYKPLRSYHPPVVMNMPKVYVSEDSRDPKAFIKTIYIT
;
A
#
# COMPACT_ATOMS: atom_id res chain seq x y z
N MET A 1 -46.70 -25.32 -1.89
CA MET A 1 -45.66 -24.78 -2.79
C MET A 1 -45.56 -23.29 -2.51
N SER A 2 -44.64 -22.86 -1.63
CA SER A 2 -44.43 -21.45 -1.36
C SER A 2 -43.43 -20.91 -2.37
N ALA A 3 -43.83 -19.87 -3.09
CA ALA A 3 -43.03 -19.13 -4.06
C ALA A 3 -41.70 -18.70 -3.43
N GLY A 4 -40.60 -18.98 -4.13
CA GLY A 4 -39.27 -18.54 -3.75
C GLY A 4 -39.21 -17.03 -3.74
N GLN A 5 -38.93 -16.46 -2.56
CA GLN A 5 -38.29 -15.15 -2.49
C GLN A 5 -36.93 -15.29 -3.15
N GLU A 6 -36.79 -14.77 -4.37
CA GLU A 6 -35.49 -14.37 -4.89
C GLU A 6 -34.98 -13.28 -3.95
N ASP A 7 -34.14 -13.67 -3.00
CA ASP A 7 -33.36 -12.74 -2.18
C ASP A 7 -32.63 -11.81 -3.15
N ASN A 8 -33.06 -10.55 -3.20
CA ASN A 8 -32.47 -9.54 -4.07
C ASN A 8 -31.01 -9.33 -3.62
N THR A 9 -30.07 -9.97 -4.32
CA THR A 9 -28.65 -10.04 -3.92
C THR A 9 -27.97 -8.68 -3.89
N ASP A 10 -28.56 -7.67 -4.55
CA ASP A 10 -28.06 -6.31 -4.61
C ASP A 10 -27.97 -5.61 -3.24
N ASP A 11 -28.80 -6.02 -2.28
CA ASP A 11 -28.89 -5.42 -0.93
C ASP A 11 -28.03 -6.10 0.15
N LEU A 12 -27.35 -7.21 -0.15
CA LEU A 12 -26.59 -7.96 0.87
C LEU A 12 -25.31 -7.24 1.32
N ILE A 13 -24.70 -6.46 0.44
CA ILE A 13 -23.45 -5.73 0.69
C ILE A 13 -23.54 -4.31 0.13
N GLU A 14 -23.29 -3.34 1.00
CA GLU A 14 -23.00 -1.96 0.61
C GLU A 14 -21.50 -1.77 0.45
N VAL A 15 -21.08 -1.14 -0.65
CA VAL A 15 -19.67 -0.90 -0.99
C VAL A 15 -19.43 0.59 -1.08
N LYS A 16 -18.33 1.06 -0.50
CA LYS A 16 -17.94 2.47 -0.52
C LYS A 16 -16.45 2.62 -0.77
N VAL A 17 -16.07 3.58 -1.61
CA VAL A 17 -14.69 4.05 -1.70
C VAL A 17 -14.40 4.96 -0.51
N GLU A 18 -13.40 4.60 0.30
CA GLU A 18 -13.01 5.40 1.45
C GLU A 18 -11.97 6.45 1.09
N HIS A 19 -11.98 7.56 1.84
CA HIS A 19 -11.02 8.67 1.76
C HIS A 19 -10.86 9.31 0.36
N LYS A 20 -11.86 9.16 -0.52
CA LYS A 20 -11.76 9.56 -1.95
C LYS A 20 -10.52 8.95 -2.62
N SER A 21 -10.20 7.70 -2.27
CA SER A 21 -8.98 7.01 -2.70
C SER A 21 -9.01 6.47 -4.14
N ASN A 22 -10.07 6.76 -4.89
CA ASN A 22 -10.25 6.42 -6.30
C ASN A 22 -9.48 7.36 -7.25
N LEU A 23 -8.24 7.71 -6.90
CA LEU A 23 -7.36 8.58 -7.67
C LEU A 23 -6.03 7.86 -7.95
N ALA A 24 -5.63 7.80 -9.21
CA ALA A 24 -4.32 7.32 -9.63
C ALA A 24 -3.53 8.41 -10.35
N PHE A 25 -2.22 8.43 -10.10
CA PHE A 25 -1.32 9.42 -10.67
C PHE A 25 -0.34 8.74 -11.61
N PHE A 26 -0.03 9.42 -12.71
CA PHE A 26 0.92 8.93 -13.70
C PHE A 26 2.23 8.50 -13.06
N ASN A 27 2.64 7.27 -13.38
CA ASN A 27 3.89 6.65 -12.93
C ASN A 27 4.12 6.70 -11.42
N LYS A 28 3.03 6.61 -10.64
CA LYS A 28 3.08 6.52 -9.18
C LYS A 28 2.19 5.39 -8.68
N VAL A 29 2.52 4.84 -7.52
CA VAL A 29 1.67 3.86 -6.84
C VAL A 29 0.66 4.59 -5.95
N SER A 30 -0.62 4.44 -6.27
CA SER A 30 -1.76 4.89 -5.46
C SER A 30 -2.33 3.75 -4.63
N THR A 31 -2.92 4.06 -3.48
CA THR A 31 -3.73 3.07 -2.73
C THR A 31 -5.22 3.38 -2.91
N LEU A 32 -5.99 2.37 -3.30
CA LEU A 32 -7.45 2.38 -3.31
C LEU A 32 -7.95 1.62 -2.07
N LYS A 33 -8.72 2.29 -1.23
CA LYS A 33 -9.37 1.72 -0.04
C LYS A 33 -10.86 1.58 -0.29
N ILE A 34 -11.36 0.36 -0.21
CA ILE A 34 -12.79 0.04 -0.36
C ILE A 34 -13.28 -0.51 0.98
N SER A 35 -14.42 -0.02 1.45
CA SER A 35 -15.12 -0.63 2.58
C SER A 35 -16.37 -1.35 2.13
N LEU A 36 -16.69 -2.42 2.86
CA LEU A 36 -17.84 -3.28 2.60
C LEU A 36 -18.61 -3.45 3.90
N LEU A 37 -19.89 -3.09 3.90
CA LEU A 37 -20.81 -3.29 5.00
C LEU A 37 -21.70 -4.49 4.69
N ASN A 38 -21.68 -5.47 5.58
CA ASN A 38 -22.62 -6.60 5.52
C ASN A 38 -24.01 -6.13 5.97
N ARG A 39 -24.94 -5.96 5.04
CA ARG A 39 -26.33 -5.59 5.33
C ARG A 39 -27.24 -6.81 5.54
N SER A 40 -26.73 -8.01 5.29
CA SER A 40 -27.49 -9.24 5.54
C SER A 40 -27.64 -9.52 7.04
N ASN A 41 -28.62 -10.34 7.38
CA ASN A 41 -28.84 -10.84 8.74
C ASN A 41 -27.91 -12.00 9.14
N LYS A 42 -27.01 -12.44 8.25
CA LYS A 42 -26.11 -13.58 8.48
C LYS A 42 -24.63 -13.16 8.39
N PRO A 43 -23.72 -13.82 9.11
CA PRO A 43 -22.29 -13.63 8.90
C PRO A 43 -21.86 -14.07 7.50
N LEU A 44 -21.09 -13.22 6.82
CA LEU A 44 -20.47 -13.55 5.53
C LEU A 44 -19.04 -14.03 5.76
N LYS A 45 -18.64 -15.13 5.13
CA LYS A 45 -17.31 -15.75 5.29
C LYS A 45 -16.54 -15.70 3.98
N SER A 46 -15.20 -15.66 4.08
CA SER A 46 -14.28 -15.76 2.94
C SER A 46 -14.65 -14.78 1.81
N ILE A 47 -14.68 -13.49 2.16
CA ILE A 47 -15.10 -12.43 1.25
C ILE A 47 -13.91 -11.96 0.41
N TYR A 48 -14.08 -11.91 -0.91
CA TYR A 48 -13.06 -11.49 -1.85
C TYR A 48 -13.58 -10.41 -2.80
N LEU A 49 -12.73 -9.43 -3.11
CA LEU A 49 -12.93 -8.47 -4.18
C LEU A 49 -11.89 -8.72 -5.25
N THR A 50 -12.30 -8.78 -6.51
CA THR A 50 -11.38 -9.15 -7.59
C THR A 50 -11.85 -8.54 -8.91
N PRO A 51 -10.94 -8.09 -9.79
CA PRO A 51 -11.32 -7.80 -11.17
C PRO A 51 -11.94 -9.05 -11.83
N PRO A 52 -12.83 -8.92 -12.83
CA PRO A 52 -13.30 -10.04 -13.63
C PRO A 52 -12.19 -10.96 -14.12
N ILE A 53 -12.45 -12.27 -14.19
CA ILE A 53 -11.41 -13.29 -14.46
C ILE A 53 -10.61 -13.03 -15.74
N HIS A 54 -11.24 -12.47 -16.77
CA HIS A 54 -10.60 -12.14 -18.05
C HIS A 54 -9.65 -10.93 -17.96
N LEU A 55 -9.72 -10.14 -16.88
CA LEU A 55 -8.83 -9.02 -16.59
C LEU A 55 -7.71 -9.40 -15.61
N ARG A 56 -7.73 -10.60 -15.03
CA ARG A 56 -6.73 -11.06 -14.05
C ARG A 56 -5.49 -11.61 -14.73
N ASP A 57 -4.33 -11.34 -14.16
CA ASP A 57 -3.09 -12.00 -14.52
C ASP A 57 -3.10 -13.47 -14.06
N ARG A 58 -2.63 -14.38 -14.92
CA ARG A 58 -2.62 -15.83 -14.65
C ARG A 58 -1.55 -16.26 -13.67
N ARG A 59 -0.48 -15.48 -13.50
CA ARG A 59 0.70 -15.81 -12.67
C ARG A 59 0.85 -14.88 -11.47
N GLN A 60 0.22 -13.71 -11.50
CA GLN A 60 0.36 -12.67 -10.48
C GLN A 60 -0.98 -12.33 -9.82
N VAL A 61 -0.90 -11.81 -8.61
CA VAL A 61 -2.00 -11.16 -7.87
C VAL A 61 -2.26 -9.73 -8.38
N MET A 62 -2.58 -9.66 -9.66
CA MET A 62 -2.74 -8.42 -10.39
C MET A 62 -3.86 -8.57 -11.42
N GLY A 63 -4.54 -7.47 -11.72
CA GLY A 63 -5.42 -7.34 -12.87
C GLY A 63 -5.02 -6.15 -13.72
N LEU A 64 -5.43 -6.15 -14.98
CA LEU A 64 -5.16 -5.09 -15.94
C LEU A 64 -6.46 -4.57 -16.55
N VAL A 65 -6.78 -3.31 -16.30
CA VAL A 65 -8.00 -2.66 -16.81
C VAL A 65 -7.59 -1.45 -17.65
N LYS A 66 -7.68 -1.56 -18.98
CA LYS A 66 -7.29 -0.49 -19.92
C LYS A 66 -5.90 0.11 -19.63
N GLY A 67 -4.95 -0.71 -19.19
CA GLY A 67 -3.59 -0.28 -18.83
C GLY A 67 -3.37 0.05 -17.35
N LEU A 68 -4.43 0.18 -16.54
CA LEU A 68 -4.36 0.30 -15.09
C LEU A 68 -4.03 -1.06 -14.47
N GLN A 69 -2.88 -1.13 -13.81
CA GLN A 69 -2.52 -2.28 -12.98
C GLN A 69 -3.23 -2.14 -11.63
N VAL A 70 -3.98 -3.18 -11.27
CA VAL A 70 -4.70 -3.30 -10.00
C VAL A 70 -4.09 -4.47 -9.25
N ILE A 71 -3.34 -4.17 -8.21
CA ILE A 71 -2.55 -5.13 -7.44
C ILE A 71 -3.21 -5.32 -6.07
N TRP A 72 -3.29 -6.55 -5.56
CA TRP A 72 -3.86 -6.83 -4.25
C TRP A 72 -2.99 -7.72 -3.36
N GLY A 73 -3.15 -7.51 -2.04
CA GLY A 73 -2.72 -8.44 -0.98
C GLY A 73 -3.62 -9.69 -0.91
N GLY A 74 -3.24 -10.77 -0.20
CA GLY A 74 -3.83 -12.13 -0.25
C GLY A 74 -3.03 -13.43 -0.64
N GLY A 75 -2.03 -13.45 -1.54
CA GLY A 75 -1.40 -14.64 -2.16
C GLY A 75 -2.39 -15.37 -3.07
N ASN A 76 -3.63 -14.87 -3.05
CA ASN A 76 -4.81 -15.61 -3.37
C ASN A 76 -5.20 -15.27 -4.80
N PRO A 77 -5.18 -16.26 -5.70
CA PRO A 77 -5.60 -16.04 -7.09
C PRO A 77 -7.09 -15.69 -7.20
N LYS A 78 -7.88 -15.88 -6.13
CA LYS A 78 -9.30 -15.52 -6.10
C LYS A 78 -9.52 -14.02 -6.04
N GLY A 79 -8.64 -13.25 -5.39
CA GLY A 79 -8.79 -11.80 -5.24
C GLY A 79 -8.25 -11.24 -3.93
N CYS A 80 -8.49 -9.95 -3.70
CA CYS A 80 -8.23 -9.26 -2.45
C CYS A 80 -9.18 -9.78 -1.38
N GLN A 81 -8.66 -10.48 -0.38
CA GLN A 81 -9.46 -10.92 0.75
C GLN A 81 -9.78 -9.74 1.65
N ILE A 82 -11.04 -9.59 2.06
CA ILE A 82 -11.37 -8.71 3.18
C ILE A 82 -10.77 -9.33 4.44
N MET A 83 -9.79 -8.65 5.02
CA MET A 83 -9.18 -9.07 6.27
C MET A 83 -9.68 -8.16 7.38
N LEU A 84 -10.11 -8.75 8.49
CA LEU A 84 -10.59 -8.05 9.67
C LEU A 84 -9.53 -8.10 10.79
N PRO A 85 -9.63 -7.24 11.81
CA PRO A 85 -8.73 -7.28 12.95
C PRO A 85 -8.64 -8.67 13.58
N GLY A 86 -7.41 -9.08 13.93
CA GLY A 86 -7.12 -10.40 14.50
C GLY A 86 -7.20 -11.55 13.49
N ASP A 87 -7.05 -11.26 12.20
CA ASP A 87 -7.08 -12.26 11.12
C ASP A 87 -8.43 -13.00 10.99
N ARG A 88 -9.52 -12.40 11.49
CA ARG A 88 -10.87 -12.97 11.33
C ARG A 88 -11.28 -12.99 9.86
N ASN A 89 -11.92 -14.08 9.45
CA ASN A 89 -12.36 -14.34 8.08
C ASN A 89 -13.89 -14.26 7.88
N PHE A 90 -14.62 -13.71 8.86
CA PHE A 90 -16.06 -13.56 8.81
C PHE A 90 -16.50 -12.15 9.22
N LEU A 91 -17.38 -11.56 8.41
CA LEU A 91 -17.96 -10.24 8.59
C LEU A 91 -19.38 -10.40 9.16
N LYS A 92 -19.61 -9.92 10.39
CA LYS A 92 -20.92 -10.01 11.06
C LYS A 92 -21.95 -9.09 10.40
N PRO A 93 -23.25 -9.34 10.60
CA PRO A 93 -24.30 -8.38 10.24
C PRO A 93 -23.99 -6.98 10.77
N ASN A 94 -24.18 -5.96 9.94
CA ASN A 94 -23.90 -4.56 10.20
C ASN A 94 -22.42 -4.23 10.53
N GLU A 95 -21.50 -5.17 10.31
CA GLU A 95 -20.07 -4.94 10.44
C GLU A 95 -19.47 -4.48 9.11
N ARG A 96 -18.47 -3.59 9.19
CA ARG A 96 -17.73 -3.09 8.05
C ARG A 96 -16.34 -3.73 8.00
N GLY A 97 -15.94 -4.18 6.82
CA GLY A 97 -14.58 -4.62 6.51
C GLY A 97 -13.94 -3.71 5.47
N VAL A 98 -12.62 -3.80 5.33
CA VAL A 98 -11.86 -3.00 4.35
C VAL A 98 -11.00 -3.89 3.46
N ALA A 99 -10.86 -3.46 2.21
CA ALA A 99 -9.97 -4.03 1.22
C ALA A 99 -9.06 -2.92 0.67
N TYR A 100 -7.79 -3.26 0.45
CA TYR A 100 -6.78 -2.35 -0.06
C TYR A 100 -6.21 -2.89 -1.37
N PHE A 101 -6.25 -2.05 -2.40
CA PHE A 101 -5.61 -2.28 -3.69
C PHE A 101 -4.51 -1.25 -3.91
N LEU A 102 -3.44 -1.66 -4.58
CA LEU A 102 -2.43 -0.75 -5.11
C LEU A 102 -2.70 -0.55 -6.61
N LEU A 103 -2.77 0.70 -7.02
CA LEU A 103 -3.05 1.12 -8.38
C LEU A 103 -1.79 1.72 -9.00
N TYR A 104 -1.44 1.27 -10.20
CA TYR A 104 -0.32 1.83 -10.96
C TYR A 104 -0.71 2.02 -12.42
N TYR A 105 -0.50 3.24 -12.93
CA TYR A 105 -0.80 3.59 -14.32
C TYR A 105 0.43 4.23 -14.98
N PRO A 106 1.09 3.52 -15.92
CA PRO A 106 2.35 3.98 -16.51
C PRO A 106 2.16 4.94 -17.69
N ARG A 107 0.93 5.31 -18.05
CA ARG A 107 0.64 6.17 -19.20
C ARG A 107 0.19 7.55 -18.73
N ARG A 108 0.63 8.61 -19.42
CA ARG A 108 0.09 9.94 -19.18
C ARG A 108 -1.32 9.99 -19.75
N ALA A 109 -2.31 10.09 -18.88
CA ALA A 109 -3.70 10.27 -19.27
C ALA A 109 -4.43 11.14 -18.24
N LEU A 110 -5.36 11.95 -18.75
CA LEU A 110 -6.36 12.67 -17.96
C LEU A 110 -7.72 12.08 -18.35
N GLU A 111 -8.04 10.95 -17.77
CA GLU A 111 -9.24 10.18 -18.11
C GLU A 111 -9.87 9.57 -16.85
N LYS A 112 -11.13 9.16 -16.97
CA LYS A 112 -11.79 8.32 -15.99
C LYS A 112 -11.82 6.89 -16.52
N LEU A 113 -11.42 5.95 -15.68
CA LEU A 113 -11.50 4.52 -15.95
C LEU A 113 -12.47 3.88 -14.97
N THR A 114 -13.37 3.04 -15.48
CA THR A 114 -14.22 2.22 -14.62
C THR A 114 -13.50 0.90 -14.33
N LEU A 115 -13.24 0.65 -13.04
CA LEU A 115 -12.70 -0.60 -12.53
C LEU A 115 -13.85 -1.51 -12.07
N PRO A 116 -14.19 -2.57 -12.82
CA PRO A 116 -15.14 -3.56 -12.36
C PRO A 116 -14.50 -4.45 -11.29
N LEU A 117 -15.20 -4.65 -10.18
CA LEU A 117 -14.83 -5.58 -9.11
C LEU A 117 -15.99 -6.53 -8.82
N GLU A 118 -15.73 -7.81 -8.99
CA GLU A 118 -16.61 -8.89 -8.57
C GLU A 118 -16.42 -9.17 -7.08
N ILE A 119 -17.51 -9.33 -6.35
CA ILE A 119 -17.54 -9.61 -4.92
C ILE A 119 -18.02 -11.03 -4.71
N TYR A 120 -17.23 -11.83 -4.03
CA TYR A 120 -17.55 -13.21 -3.69
C TYR A 120 -17.61 -13.37 -2.17
N ALA A 121 -18.54 -14.19 -1.68
CA ALA A 121 -18.52 -14.73 -0.32
C ALA A 121 -18.77 -16.23 -0.39
N ASN A 122 -17.99 -17.03 0.35
CA ASN A 122 -18.04 -18.50 0.26
C ASN A 122 -17.90 -19.05 -1.18
N ASN A 123 -17.16 -18.34 -2.05
CA ASN A 123 -17.05 -18.61 -3.49
C ASN A 123 -18.35 -18.40 -4.32
N THR A 124 -19.42 -17.93 -3.71
CA THR A 124 -20.62 -17.49 -4.42
C THR A 124 -20.44 -16.04 -4.85
N HIS A 125 -20.71 -15.74 -6.12
CA HIS A 125 -20.76 -14.37 -6.62
C HIS A 125 -21.96 -13.66 -5.99
N LEU A 126 -21.72 -12.51 -5.37
CA LEU A 126 -22.77 -11.72 -4.73
C LEU A 126 -23.23 -10.57 -5.60
N LYS A 127 -22.27 -9.79 -6.12
CA LYS A 127 -22.51 -8.63 -6.99
C LYS A 127 -21.24 -8.20 -7.69
N THR A 128 -21.39 -7.39 -8.72
CA THR A 128 -20.29 -6.66 -9.36
C THR A 128 -20.47 -5.17 -9.12
N VAL A 129 -19.41 -4.49 -8.71
CA VAL A 129 -19.39 -3.04 -8.50
C VAL A 129 -18.44 -2.38 -9.48
N ASN A 130 -18.81 -1.20 -9.96
CA ASN A 130 -18.00 -0.39 -10.85
C ASN A 130 -17.43 0.78 -10.05
N VAL A 131 -16.10 0.84 -9.93
CA VAL A 131 -15.40 1.90 -9.22
C VAL A 131 -14.77 2.85 -10.24
N ASP A 132 -15.23 4.10 -10.28
CA ASP A 132 -14.65 5.11 -11.16
C ASP A 132 -13.33 5.63 -10.61
N ILE A 133 -12.24 5.32 -11.31
CA ILE A 133 -10.88 5.77 -11.03
C ILE A 133 -10.57 6.99 -11.87
N SER A 134 -10.22 8.10 -11.23
CA SER A 134 -9.74 9.30 -11.93
C SER A 134 -8.22 9.27 -12.08
N LEU A 135 -7.74 9.45 -13.30
CA LEU A 135 -6.31 9.49 -13.63
C LEU A 135 -5.82 10.93 -13.76
N TYR A 136 -4.69 11.23 -13.11
CA TYR A 136 -4.11 12.58 -13.08
C TYR A 136 -2.62 12.58 -13.44
N THR A 137 -2.18 13.69 -14.01
CA THR A 137 -0.78 13.97 -14.37
C THR A 137 -0.24 15.25 -13.73
N ASP A 138 -1.00 15.89 -12.84
CA ASP A 138 -0.64 17.18 -12.23
C ASP A 138 0.12 17.04 -10.90
N LEU A 139 0.50 18.19 -10.34
CA LEU A 139 1.34 18.31 -9.14
C LEU A 139 0.71 17.70 -7.88
N ARG A 140 -0.61 17.43 -7.85
CA ARG A 140 -1.23 16.70 -6.73
C ARG A 140 -0.63 15.31 -6.55
N GLY A 141 -0.03 14.74 -7.61
CA GLY A 141 0.71 13.48 -7.53
C GLY A 141 1.96 13.56 -6.66
N LEU A 142 2.48 14.76 -6.37
CA LEU A 142 3.60 14.95 -5.44
C LEU A 142 3.15 15.11 -3.99
N ILE A 143 1.86 15.26 -3.70
CA ILE A 143 1.40 15.35 -2.32
C ILE A 143 1.49 13.95 -1.69
N TYR A 144 2.20 13.85 -0.56
CA TYR A 144 2.30 12.60 0.17
C TYR A 144 0.91 12.13 0.61
N ARG A 145 0.61 10.86 0.34
CA ARG A 145 -0.62 10.21 0.78
C ARG A 145 -0.29 8.93 1.55
N PRO A 146 -0.78 8.77 2.79
CA PRO A 146 -0.57 7.55 3.56
C PRO A 146 -1.17 6.32 2.88
N ARG A 147 -0.56 5.14 3.05
CA ARG A 147 -1.10 3.89 2.48
C ARG A 147 -2.47 3.54 3.06
N TYR A 148 -2.62 3.56 4.38
CA TYR A 148 -3.84 3.07 5.04
C TYR A 148 -4.92 4.14 5.25
N HIS A 149 -4.54 5.41 5.11
CA HIS A 149 -5.43 6.56 5.03
C HIS A 149 -5.11 7.39 3.77
N PRO A 150 -5.38 6.88 2.56
CA PRO A 150 -4.95 7.49 1.29
C PRO A 150 -5.77 8.72 0.87
N HIS A 151 -5.98 9.63 1.81
CA HIS A 151 -6.61 10.91 1.58
C HIS A 151 -5.61 11.86 0.91
N LEU A 152 -6.08 12.60 -0.09
CA LEU A 152 -5.32 13.70 -0.71
C LEU A 152 -5.61 14.99 0.07
N ASN A 153 -4.58 15.56 0.72
CA ASN A 153 -4.68 16.86 1.36
C ASN A 153 -4.59 17.97 0.31
N ASP A 154 -5.74 18.42 -0.21
CA ASP A 154 -5.79 19.47 -1.23
C ASP A 154 -5.24 20.82 -0.73
N ASN A 155 -5.14 21.04 0.59
CA ASN A 155 -4.55 22.27 1.14
C ASN A 155 -3.02 22.34 0.91
N MET A 156 -2.36 21.22 0.59
CA MET A 156 -0.94 21.20 0.26
C MET A 156 -0.63 21.65 -1.16
N VAL A 157 -1.63 21.84 -2.03
CA VAL A 157 -1.42 22.11 -3.46
C VAL A 157 -0.57 23.37 -3.68
N ASP A 158 -0.86 24.46 -2.99
CA ASP A 158 -0.12 25.71 -3.19
C ASP A 158 1.27 25.67 -2.59
N LEU A 159 1.46 24.96 -1.47
CA LEU A 159 2.79 24.67 -0.93
C LEU A 159 3.62 23.85 -1.92
N VAL A 160 3.05 22.80 -2.51
CA VAL A 160 3.74 21.97 -3.51
C VAL A 160 4.11 22.79 -4.74
N LYS A 161 3.20 23.62 -5.25
CA LYS A 161 3.51 24.54 -6.36
C LYS A 161 4.67 25.46 -6.02
N LYS A 162 4.66 26.05 -4.82
CA LYS A 162 5.74 26.91 -4.34
C LYS A 162 7.07 26.15 -4.27
N ILE A 163 7.11 25.00 -3.62
CA ILE A 163 8.33 24.18 -3.47
C ILE A 163 8.88 23.78 -4.83
N VAL A 164 8.05 23.31 -5.77
CA VAL A 164 8.50 22.91 -7.12
C VAL A 164 8.89 24.11 -7.98
N GLY A 165 8.33 25.29 -7.72
CA GLY A 165 8.70 26.53 -8.40
C GLY A 165 10.03 27.12 -7.90
N GLU A 166 10.31 26.99 -6.61
CA GLU A 166 11.53 27.48 -5.96
C GLU A 166 12.67 26.45 -5.96
N ASN A 167 12.35 25.17 -6.02
CA ASN A 167 13.28 24.05 -5.95
C ASN A 167 12.98 23.07 -7.09
N SER A 168 14.02 22.56 -7.75
CA SER A 168 13.88 21.40 -8.62
C SER A 168 13.46 20.17 -7.81
N ILE A 169 12.62 19.31 -8.39
CA ILE A 169 12.33 18.00 -7.80
C ILE A 169 13.63 17.21 -7.80
N PRO A 170 14.11 16.74 -6.63
CA PRO A 170 15.40 16.10 -6.53
C PRO A 170 15.36 14.76 -7.25
N ASP A 171 16.47 14.42 -7.87
CA ASP A 171 16.60 13.10 -8.47
C ASP A 171 16.79 12.11 -7.35
N ALA A 172 16.11 10.98 -7.44
CA ALA A 172 16.46 9.92 -6.55
C ALA A 172 16.39 8.57 -7.24
N GLU A 173 17.34 7.75 -6.84
CA GLU A 173 17.79 6.61 -7.61
C GLU A 173 17.78 5.40 -6.70
N ILE A 174 17.58 4.23 -7.31
CA ILE A 174 17.65 2.96 -6.61
C ILE A 174 18.67 2.07 -7.32
N TYR A 175 19.69 1.65 -6.58
CA TYR A 175 20.69 0.70 -7.04
C TYR A 175 20.49 -0.65 -6.36
N ILE A 176 20.39 -1.71 -7.17
CA ILE A 176 20.14 -3.07 -6.70
C ILE A 176 21.40 -3.91 -6.92
N TRP A 177 22.04 -4.32 -5.83
CA TRP A 177 23.22 -5.16 -5.84
C TRP A 177 22.83 -6.62 -5.65
N ARG A 178 23.10 -7.42 -6.68
CA ARG A 178 22.93 -8.87 -6.65
C ARG A 178 24.17 -9.51 -6.04
N SER A 179 24.30 -9.47 -4.72
CA SER A 179 25.31 -10.28 -4.03
C SER A 179 24.78 -11.71 -3.86
N LEU A 180 25.67 -12.71 -3.90
CA LEU A 180 25.31 -14.12 -3.80
C LEU A 180 24.64 -14.51 -2.46
N LEU A 181 24.88 -13.73 -1.40
CA LEU A 181 24.52 -14.09 -0.03
C LEU A 181 23.43 -13.19 0.57
N MET A 182 23.42 -11.89 0.27
CA MET A 182 22.40 -10.95 0.72
C MET A 182 22.20 -9.85 -0.31
N PRO A 183 21.06 -9.80 -1.02
CA PRO A 183 20.78 -8.69 -1.91
C PRO A 183 20.71 -7.38 -1.13
N LYS A 184 21.18 -6.30 -1.76
CA LYS A 184 21.26 -4.96 -1.17
C LYS A 184 20.61 -3.97 -2.13
N VAL A 185 19.75 -3.12 -1.59
CA VAL A 185 19.15 -1.99 -2.28
C VAL A 185 19.70 -0.72 -1.63
N GLN A 186 20.28 0.18 -2.43
CA GLN A 186 20.67 1.52 -1.98
C GLN A 186 19.73 2.54 -2.58
N VAL A 187 19.35 3.53 -1.78
CA VAL A 187 18.51 4.65 -2.17
C VAL A 187 19.34 5.92 -2.07
N PHE A 188 19.41 6.66 -3.16
CA PHE A 188 20.13 7.94 -3.26
C PHE A 188 19.16 9.08 -3.48
N LEU A 189 19.46 10.27 -2.94
CA LEU A 189 18.81 11.55 -3.24
C LEU A 189 19.89 12.56 -3.65
N ASP A 190 19.77 13.10 -4.87
CA ASP A 190 20.75 14.00 -5.49
C ASP A 190 22.20 13.49 -5.32
N GLY A 191 22.42 12.20 -5.63
CA GLY A 191 23.73 11.55 -5.54
C GLY A 191 24.19 11.19 -4.10
N SER A 192 23.42 11.53 -3.06
CA SER A 192 23.74 11.20 -1.66
C SER A 192 22.99 9.94 -1.20
N GLU A 193 23.69 8.95 -0.62
CA GLU A 193 23.06 7.71 -0.15
C GLU A 193 22.26 7.93 1.15
N VAL A 194 20.94 7.97 1.04
CA VAL A 194 20.03 8.22 2.18
C VAL A 194 19.55 6.93 2.85
N ALA A 195 19.61 5.78 2.19
CA ALA A 195 19.32 4.49 2.83
C ALA A 195 20.02 3.30 2.18
N THR A 196 20.30 2.29 3.02
CA THR A 196 20.66 0.92 2.62
C THR A 196 19.61 -0.05 3.18
N ILE A 197 19.03 -0.85 2.29
CA ILE A 197 18.05 -1.89 2.61
C ILE A 197 18.65 -3.25 2.23
N ILE A 198 18.74 -4.17 3.19
CA ILE A 198 19.33 -5.51 3.01
C ILE A 198 18.35 -6.60 3.42
N GLY A 199 18.75 -7.86 3.24
CA GLY A 199 18.01 -9.02 3.73
C GLY A 199 17.18 -9.65 2.65
N ASP A 200 15.96 -10.05 2.97
CA ASP A 200 15.02 -10.65 2.03
C ASP A 200 14.37 -9.58 1.15
N VAL A 201 15.18 -8.79 0.46
CA VAL A 201 14.73 -7.94 -0.66
C VAL A 201 14.62 -8.78 -1.95
N GLY A 202 14.49 -10.11 -1.82
CA GLY A 202 14.67 -11.16 -2.83
C GLY A 202 14.62 -12.55 -2.21
N SER A 203 13.58 -13.36 -2.46
CA SER A 203 13.39 -14.66 -1.79
C SER A 203 14.42 -15.72 -2.21
N GLY A 204 15.58 -15.74 -1.55
CA GLY A 204 16.54 -16.84 -1.59
C GLY A 204 17.22 -17.12 -2.94
N PHE A 205 18.25 -17.98 -2.89
CA PHE A 205 19.00 -18.50 -4.03
C PHE A 205 18.04 -18.83 -5.20
N ARG A 206 18.06 -18.02 -6.28
CA ARG A 206 17.31 -18.15 -7.56
C ARG A 206 16.07 -17.26 -7.81
N HIS A 207 15.58 -16.41 -6.89
CA HIS A 207 14.37 -15.59 -7.14
C HIS A 207 14.54 -14.06 -7.17
N LEU A 208 15.78 -13.56 -7.16
CA LEU A 208 16.06 -12.12 -7.31
C LEU A 208 15.49 -11.46 -8.57
N SER A 209 15.18 -12.24 -9.61
CA SER A 209 14.55 -11.75 -10.85
C SER A 209 13.03 -11.51 -10.72
N LYS A 210 12.41 -11.87 -9.59
CA LYS A 210 10.95 -11.87 -9.44
C LYS A 210 10.37 -10.75 -8.58
N ILE A 211 11.19 -10.08 -7.78
CA ILE A 211 10.72 -8.93 -6.99
C ILE A 211 10.70 -7.70 -7.86
N ARG A 212 9.55 -7.05 -7.90
CA ARG A 212 9.40 -5.76 -8.55
C ARG A 212 9.58 -4.69 -7.50
N LEU A 213 10.46 -3.74 -7.78
CA LEU A 213 10.64 -2.53 -6.98
C LEU A 213 9.98 -1.37 -7.70
N HIS A 214 9.37 -0.47 -6.94
CA HIS A 214 8.92 0.81 -7.46
C HIS A 214 9.29 1.92 -6.49
N ARG A 215 9.53 3.10 -7.04
CA ARG A 215 9.98 4.28 -6.31
C ARG A 215 9.05 5.43 -6.59
N ASP A 216 8.53 6.02 -5.54
CA ASP A 216 7.80 7.28 -5.61
C ASP A 216 8.58 8.37 -4.86
N ILE A 217 8.43 9.60 -5.32
CA ILE A 217 8.81 10.81 -4.58
C ILE A 217 7.59 11.68 -4.31
N PHE A 218 7.52 12.23 -3.11
CA PHE A 218 6.47 13.13 -2.65
C PHE A 218 7.03 14.28 -1.81
N ILE A 219 6.16 15.21 -1.49
CA ILE A 219 6.32 16.26 -0.49
C ILE A 219 5.35 15.94 0.63
N GLY A 220 5.88 15.79 1.84
CA GLY A 220 5.12 15.55 3.06
C GLY A 220 5.26 16.69 4.06
N TYR A 221 4.34 16.78 5.01
CA TYR A 221 4.37 17.76 6.10
C TYR A 221 4.34 17.01 7.43
N ALA A 222 5.31 17.27 8.30
CA ALA A 222 5.44 16.61 9.60
C ALA A 222 6.22 17.48 10.60
N PRO A 223 6.12 17.22 11.92
CA PRO A 223 6.99 17.83 12.91
C PRO A 223 8.46 17.46 12.69
N ASP A 224 9.36 18.41 12.94
CA ASP A 224 10.79 18.16 13.07
C ASP A 224 11.05 17.28 14.31
N PRO A 225 11.85 16.22 14.21
CA PRO A 225 12.07 15.31 15.33
C PRO A 225 12.79 15.98 16.51
N LEU A 226 13.55 17.05 16.29
CA LEU A 226 14.33 17.72 17.33
C LEU A 226 13.60 18.93 17.89
N THR A 227 12.98 19.74 17.03
CA THR A 227 12.36 21.00 17.43
C THR A 227 10.84 20.94 17.56
N GLU A 228 10.21 19.87 17.08
CA GLU A 228 8.75 19.69 17.00
C GLU A 228 8.01 20.71 16.12
N ASN A 229 8.72 21.71 15.59
CA ASN A 229 8.19 22.65 14.62
C ASN A 229 7.82 21.93 13.33
N VAL A 230 6.67 22.28 12.77
CA VAL A 230 6.20 21.65 11.55
C VAL A 230 6.99 22.15 10.35
N ARG A 231 7.39 21.22 9.48
CA ARG A 231 8.10 21.51 8.23
C ARG A 231 7.70 20.57 7.11
N TRP A 232 8.12 20.91 5.89
CA TRP A 232 8.00 20.03 4.74
C TRP A 232 9.23 19.12 4.60
N TYR A 233 9.03 17.97 3.95
CA TYR A 233 10.05 16.96 3.67
C TYR A 233 9.95 16.45 2.25
N TRP A 234 11.09 16.07 1.66
CA TRP A 234 11.08 15.12 0.55
C TRP A 234 10.80 13.72 1.10
N VAL A 235 9.80 13.05 0.54
CA VAL A 235 9.45 11.69 0.97
C VAL A 235 9.73 10.73 -0.18
N ILE A 236 10.74 9.88 -0.01
CA ILE A 236 10.99 8.78 -0.94
C ILE A 236 10.26 7.55 -0.40
N ARG A 237 9.34 6.99 -1.19
CA ARG A 237 8.70 5.71 -0.89
C ARG A 237 9.24 4.65 -1.83
N VAL A 238 9.76 3.57 -1.27
CA VAL A 238 10.20 2.39 -2.00
C VAL A 238 9.24 1.26 -1.71
N TRP A 239 8.62 0.71 -2.76
CA TRP A 239 7.76 -0.45 -2.71
C TRP A 239 8.52 -1.71 -3.10
N PHE A 240 8.29 -2.79 -2.34
CA PHE A 240 8.77 -4.13 -2.60
C PHE A 240 7.56 -5.01 -2.90
N PHE A 241 7.45 -5.54 -4.11
CA PHE A 241 6.30 -6.34 -4.54
C PHE A 241 6.66 -7.82 -4.73
N TRP A 242 6.04 -8.69 -3.93
CA TRP A 242 6.10 -10.15 -4.10
C TRP A 242 4.80 -10.63 -4.75
N LEU A 243 4.69 -10.46 -6.07
CA LEU A 243 3.40 -10.66 -6.78
C LEU A 243 3.09 -12.12 -7.17
N ASP A 244 4.04 -13.04 -6.97
CA ASP A 244 3.89 -14.43 -7.40
C ASP A 244 2.76 -15.15 -6.66
N LYS A 245 2.02 -15.99 -7.38
CA LYS A 245 0.99 -16.87 -6.81
C LYS A 245 1.65 -18.00 -6.02
N SER A 246 1.64 -17.90 -4.69
CA SER A 246 1.97 -19.01 -3.81
C SER A 246 0.70 -19.59 -3.20
N ILE A 247 0.68 -20.92 -3.07
CA ILE A 247 -0.48 -21.72 -2.67
C ILE A 247 -0.65 -21.75 -1.13
N PHE A 248 0.35 -21.26 -0.40
CA PHE A 248 0.44 -21.33 1.06
C PHE A 248 0.48 -19.96 1.75
N ASP A 249 0.44 -18.89 0.97
CA ASP A 249 0.69 -17.53 1.46
C ASP A 249 -0.61 -16.75 1.53
N GLU A 250 -0.92 -16.22 2.72
CA GLU A 250 -2.13 -15.43 2.94
C GLU A 250 -2.00 -13.97 2.46
N VAL A 251 -0.82 -13.50 1.98
CA VAL A 251 -0.68 -12.15 1.39
C VAL A 251 0.47 -12.11 0.35
N PRO A 252 0.36 -11.57 -0.92
CA PRO A 252 1.53 -11.16 -1.65
C PRO A 252 1.93 -9.87 -0.96
N ASP A 253 3.07 -9.95 -0.31
CA ASP A 253 3.53 -8.83 0.46
C ASP A 253 3.77 -7.66 -0.51
N ALA A 254 3.23 -6.51 -0.14
CA ALA A 254 3.70 -5.25 -0.69
C ALA A 254 4.21 -4.53 0.54
N GLU A 255 5.52 -4.52 0.71
CA GLU A 255 6.16 -3.81 1.80
C GLU A 255 6.65 -2.47 1.30
N ARG A 256 6.69 -1.49 2.20
CA ARG A 256 7.27 -0.20 1.87
C ARG A 256 8.27 0.26 2.91
N VAL A 257 9.21 1.07 2.42
CA VAL A 257 10.08 1.91 3.22
C VAL A 257 9.87 3.34 2.75
N GLU A 258 9.52 4.23 3.66
CA GLU A 258 9.40 5.66 3.40
C GLU A 258 10.49 6.41 4.15
N LEU A 259 11.23 7.24 3.43
CA LEU A 259 12.31 8.07 3.95
C LEU A 259 11.85 9.52 3.89
N TRP A 260 11.66 10.15 5.05
CA TRP A 260 11.31 11.56 5.18
C TRP A 260 12.60 12.35 5.39
N ILE A 261 13.04 13.01 4.32
CA ILE A 261 14.35 13.62 4.21
C ILE A 261 14.21 15.12 4.38
N ASN A 262 14.97 15.64 5.33
CA ASN A 262 15.01 17.05 5.65
C ASN A 262 15.65 17.83 4.48
N PRO A 263 14.96 18.81 3.89
CA PRO A 263 15.46 19.51 2.72
C PRO A 263 16.69 20.39 3.02
N ASP A 264 16.89 20.80 4.27
CA ASP A 264 18.01 21.68 4.65
C ASP A 264 19.29 20.89 4.98
N THR A 265 19.14 19.64 5.43
CA THR A 265 20.27 18.84 5.95
C THR A 265 20.53 17.55 5.18
N ASN A 266 19.63 17.16 4.28
CA ASN A 266 19.64 15.88 3.56
C ASN A 266 19.69 14.64 4.47
N LYS A 267 19.34 14.78 5.75
CA LYS A 267 19.25 13.66 6.70
C LYS A 267 17.85 13.07 6.68
N VAL A 268 17.76 11.77 6.97
CA VAL A 268 16.49 11.08 7.19
C VAL A 268 16.04 11.36 8.62
N ASP A 269 15.03 12.22 8.75
CA ASP A 269 14.46 12.63 10.03
C ASP A 269 13.37 11.67 10.50
N TRP A 270 12.61 11.11 9.56
CA TRP A 270 11.65 10.06 9.84
C TRP A 270 11.75 8.92 8.86
N LEU A 271 11.43 7.73 9.35
CA LEU A 271 11.31 6.55 8.52
C LEU A 271 10.01 5.81 8.88
N ILE A 272 9.18 5.52 7.87
CA ILE A 272 7.93 4.76 8.03
C ILE A 272 8.05 3.42 7.30
N THR A 273 7.71 2.33 7.98
CA THR A 273 7.57 0.98 7.40
C THR A 273 6.23 0.37 7.80
N ASP A 274 5.98 -0.85 7.33
CA ASP A 274 4.82 -1.63 7.69
C ASP A 274 5.16 -2.72 8.73
N ARG A 275 4.18 -3.06 9.57
CA ARG A 275 4.16 -4.24 10.45
C ARG A 275 2.76 -4.85 10.48
N HIS A 276 2.46 -5.79 9.58
CA HIS A 276 1.16 -6.48 9.50
C HIS A 276 -0.05 -5.52 9.58
N TRP A 277 -0.31 -4.75 8.51
CA TRP A 277 -1.41 -3.78 8.45
C TRP A 277 -1.31 -2.60 9.42
N ARG A 278 -0.13 -2.36 9.99
CA ARG A 278 0.17 -1.21 10.86
C ARG A 278 1.32 -0.41 10.27
N GLU A 279 1.30 0.90 10.45
CA GLU A 279 2.46 1.76 10.18
C GLU A 279 3.40 1.73 11.38
N VAL A 280 4.70 1.70 11.13
CA VAL A 280 5.73 1.80 12.17
C VAL A 280 6.59 3.01 11.85
N ALA A 281 6.68 3.95 12.80
CA ALA A 281 7.48 5.16 12.65
C ALA A 281 8.76 5.06 13.48
N TYR A 282 9.86 5.50 12.87
CA TYR A 282 11.19 5.58 13.46
C TYR A 282 11.70 7.01 13.37
N LYS A 283 12.40 7.45 14.41
CA LYS A 283 12.84 8.83 14.59
C LYS A 283 14.34 8.96 14.34
N GLY A 284 14.74 9.94 13.52
CA GLY A 284 16.12 10.31 13.23
C GLY A 284 16.60 11.48 14.10
N PRO A 285 17.53 12.33 13.60
CA PRO A 285 18.11 12.34 12.25
C PRO A 285 19.21 11.28 12.05
N VAL A 286 19.30 10.70 10.84
CA VAL A 286 20.46 9.89 10.41
C VAL A 286 20.87 10.26 8.99
N ASN A 287 22.19 10.21 8.70
CA ASN A 287 22.68 10.46 7.33
C ASN A 287 22.27 9.35 6.36
N ASN A 288 22.24 8.10 6.85
CA ASN A 288 21.90 6.93 6.07
C ASN A 288 21.08 5.97 6.93
N ALA A 289 19.83 5.73 6.54
CA ALA A 289 18.96 4.78 7.23
C ALA A 289 19.32 3.35 6.85
N LYS A 290 19.44 2.46 7.84
CA LYS A 290 19.79 1.05 7.65
C LYS A 290 18.58 0.18 7.96
N ILE A 291 18.11 -0.55 6.96
CA ILE A 291 16.90 -1.37 7.04
C ILE A 291 17.24 -2.81 6.67
N LYS A 292 16.69 -3.78 7.40
CA LYS A 292 16.76 -5.20 7.08
C LYS A 292 15.34 -5.74 6.89
N ILE A 293 15.04 -6.21 5.68
CA ILE A 293 13.82 -6.98 5.42
C ILE A 293 14.06 -8.41 5.89
N ILE A 294 13.24 -8.89 6.82
CA ILE A 294 13.41 -10.22 7.41
C ILE A 294 12.50 -11.19 6.66
N GLY A 295 13.10 -12.18 5.99
CA GLY A 295 12.35 -13.27 5.37
C GLY A 295 11.68 -14.15 6.41
N GLY A 296 10.40 -14.47 6.22
CA GLY A 296 9.71 -15.43 7.08
C GLY A 296 10.09 -16.87 6.72
N SER A 297 10.65 -17.66 7.66
CA SER A 297 10.34 -19.11 7.75
C SER A 297 10.88 -19.81 9.02
N LYS A 298 10.09 -20.80 9.49
CA LYS A 298 10.32 -21.92 10.45
C LYS A 298 10.67 -21.49 11.90
N ILE A 299 9.91 -21.82 12.94
CA ILE A 299 9.83 -23.18 13.53
C ILE A 299 8.48 -23.46 14.28
N TYR A 300 7.53 -22.53 14.45
CA TYR A 300 6.36 -22.78 15.35
C TYR A 300 4.93 -22.45 14.89
N LYS A 301 4.66 -21.95 13.67
CA LYS A 301 3.27 -21.79 13.17
C LYS A 301 3.23 -21.95 11.64
N PRO A 302 2.23 -22.62 11.06
CA PRO A 302 2.26 -23.03 9.65
C PRO A 302 1.96 -21.92 8.61
N LEU A 303 2.01 -20.61 8.93
CA LEU A 303 1.19 -19.65 8.15
C LEU A 303 1.65 -18.17 8.07
N ARG A 304 2.94 -17.80 7.91
CA ARG A 304 3.30 -16.37 7.67
C ARG A 304 4.47 -16.14 6.71
N SER A 305 4.16 -15.77 5.45
CA SER A 305 5.06 -15.18 4.44
C SER A 305 5.10 -13.65 4.57
N TYR A 306 5.31 -13.16 5.79
CA TYR A 306 5.40 -11.73 6.07
C TYR A 306 6.86 -11.30 6.14
N HIS A 307 7.22 -10.23 5.42
CA HIS A 307 8.59 -9.77 5.25
C HIS A 307 8.81 -8.37 5.87
N PRO A 308 8.71 -8.22 7.22
CA PRO A 308 8.78 -6.91 7.83
C PRO A 308 10.11 -6.22 7.56
N PRO A 309 10.08 -4.95 7.12
CA PRO A 309 11.24 -4.09 7.19
C PRO A 309 11.54 -3.71 8.65
N VAL A 310 12.76 -4.02 9.11
CA VAL A 310 13.26 -3.66 10.44
C VAL A 310 14.35 -2.61 10.31
N VAL A 311 14.13 -1.44 10.90
CA VAL A 311 15.14 -0.37 10.95
C VAL A 311 16.14 -0.65 12.06
N MET A 312 17.43 -0.56 11.73
CA MET A 312 18.53 -0.99 12.60
C MET A 312 19.21 0.16 13.36
N ASN A 313 19.13 1.40 12.86
CA ASN A 313 19.88 2.54 13.39
C ASN A 313 19.02 3.76 13.72
N MET A 314 17.71 3.57 13.89
CA MET A 314 16.78 4.62 14.32
C MET A 314 15.87 4.07 15.42
N PRO A 315 15.60 4.80 16.51
CA PRO A 315 14.63 4.39 17.53
C PRO A 315 13.20 4.34 16.97
N LYS A 316 12.51 3.23 17.23
CA LYS A 316 11.08 3.09 16.96
C LYS A 316 10.30 3.93 17.98
N VAL A 317 9.43 4.81 17.50
CA VAL A 317 8.65 5.70 18.37
C VAL A 317 7.17 5.33 18.45
N TYR A 318 6.63 4.69 17.41
CA TYR A 318 5.20 4.41 17.33
C TYR A 318 4.90 3.22 16.40
N VAL A 319 3.81 2.52 16.71
CA VAL A 319 3.19 1.49 15.87
C VAL A 319 1.70 1.80 15.83
N SER A 320 1.11 1.81 14.64
CA SER A 320 -0.30 2.12 14.50
C SER A 320 -1.24 1.05 14.98
N GLU A 321 -2.48 1.48 15.19
CA GLU A 321 -3.61 0.58 15.26
C GLU A 321 -3.72 -0.20 13.94
N ASP A 322 -4.35 -1.36 14.02
CA ASP A 322 -4.56 -2.24 12.88
C ASP A 322 -5.49 -1.55 11.86
N SER A 323 -4.95 -1.20 10.68
CA SER A 323 -5.69 -0.48 9.64
C SER A 323 -6.85 -1.27 9.03
N ARG A 324 -6.98 -2.56 9.37
CA ARG A 324 -8.13 -3.38 9.01
C ARG A 324 -9.36 -3.05 9.85
N ASP A 325 -9.19 -2.43 11.02
CA ASP A 325 -10.31 -1.88 11.77
C ASP A 325 -10.76 -0.58 11.09
N PRO A 326 -11.97 -0.53 10.49
CA PRO A 326 -12.47 0.70 9.88
C PRO A 326 -12.68 1.84 10.88
N LYS A 327 -12.71 1.56 12.19
CA LYS A 327 -12.85 2.54 13.26
C LYS A 327 -11.51 2.96 13.87
N ALA A 328 -10.40 2.32 13.52
CA ALA A 328 -9.10 2.66 14.06
C ALA A 328 -8.69 4.07 13.66
N PHE A 329 -8.30 4.86 14.66
CA PHE A 329 -7.57 6.10 14.44
C PHE A 329 -6.10 5.78 14.18
N ILE A 330 -5.64 6.03 12.96
CA ILE A 330 -4.23 5.85 12.60
C ILE A 330 -3.48 7.07 13.08
N LYS A 331 -2.93 7.01 14.31
CA LYS A 331 -1.94 7.98 14.77
C LYS A 331 -0.74 7.96 13.80
N THR A 332 -0.12 9.11 13.62
CA THR A 332 0.85 9.31 12.54
C THR A 332 1.79 10.48 12.86
N ILE A 333 2.89 10.58 12.10
CA ILE A 333 3.79 11.74 12.09
C ILE A 333 3.37 12.82 11.08
N TYR A 334 2.56 12.47 10.09
CA TYR A 334 2.21 13.35 8.99
C TYR A 334 0.95 14.16 9.29
N ILE A 335 0.88 15.37 8.74
CA ILE A 335 -0.27 16.27 8.88
C ILE A 335 -1.08 16.21 7.58
N THR A 336 -2.29 15.66 7.66
CA THR A 336 -3.24 15.48 6.54
C THR A 336 -4.34 16.52 6.52
#